data_AF-A0A535P0Q9-F1
#
_entry.id   AF-A0A535P0Q9-F1
#
_cell.length_a   1.000
_cell.length_b   1.000
_cell.length_c   1.000
_cell.angle_alpha   90.00
_cell.angle_beta   90.00
_cell.angle_gamma   90.00
#
_symmetry.space_group_name_H-M   'P 1'
#
loop_
_entity.id
_entity.type
_entity.pdbx_description
1 polymer ?
#
loop_
_entity_poly.entity_id
_entity_poly.type
_entity_poly.pdbx_seq_one_letter_code
_entity_poly.pdbx_strand_id
1 'polypeptide(L)'
;AAIAIEADVSSEAQVKRMIEMAVRAFDRIDIWVNNAGADIVSEFPVEAPWEQKLQRLLDVDVKGTFLCCRAIAPVMQAQGGGCIINMSWDHAVSGGMAGAHMFAAAKGAVHSLSMSLARELAPGIRVNGFVPA
;
A
#
# COMPACT_ATOMS: atom_id res chain seq x y z
N ALA A 1 -18.09 -9.83 13.02
CA ALA A 1 -18.52 -10.06 11.63
C ALA A 1 -17.33 -9.90 10.70
N ALA A 2 -17.32 -10.55 9.55
CA ALA A 2 -16.27 -10.41 8.53
C ALA A 2 -16.93 -10.41 7.16
N ILE A 3 -16.36 -9.65 6.22
CA ILE A 3 -16.78 -9.61 4.81
C ILE A 3 -15.55 -9.74 3.91
N ALA A 4 -15.74 -10.26 2.70
CA ALA A 4 -14.75 -10.24 1.65
C ALA A 4 -15.19 -9.26 0.56
N ILE A 5 -14.27 -8.41 0.11
CA ILE A 5 -14.49 -7.47 -1.00
C ILE A 5 -13.34 -7.64 -1.98
N GLU A 6 -13.67 -7.97 -3.22
CA GLU A 6 -12.69 -8.04 -4.29
C GLU A 6 -12.34 -6.64 -4.80
N ALA A 7 -11.04 -6.34 -4.90
CA ALA A 7 -10.56 -5.09 -5.48
C ALA A 7 -9.12 -5.22 -5.99
N ASP A 8 -8.86 -4.68 -7.18
CA ASP A 8 -7.52 -4.38 -7.66
C ASP A 8 -7.09 -2.99 -7.14
N VAL A 9 -6.09 -2.97 -6.26
CA VAL A 9 -5.57 -1.74 -5.65
C VAL A 9 -4.93 -0.78 -6.68
N SER A 10 -4.56 -1.27 -7.86
CA SER A 10 -4.06 -0.43 -8.95
C SER A 10 -5.16 0.38 -9.65
N SER A 11 -6.44 0.14 -9.31
CA SER A 11 -7.60 0.86 -9.85
C SER A 11 -8.26 1.75 -8.80
N GLU A 12 -8.18 3.07 -9.00
CA GLU A 12 -8.77 4.05 -8.08
C GLU A 12 -10.27 3.80 -7.83
N ALA A 13 -11.01 3.45 -8.88
CA ALA A 13 -12.44 3.17 -8.77
C ALA A 13 -12.72 1.94 -7.90
N GLN A 14 -11.88 0.90 -7.96
CA GLN A 14 -12.05 -0.30 -7.14
C GLN A 14 -11.69 -0.03 -5.68
N VAL A 15 -10.61 0.71 -5.43
CA VAL A 15 -10.20 1.13 -4.07
C VAL A 15 -11.32 1.91 -3.37
N LYS A 16 -11.89 2.91 -4.06
CA LYS A 16 -13.01 3.70 -3.52
C LYS A 16 -14.22 2.82 -3.16
N ARG A 17 -14.64 1.95 -4.08
CA ARG A 17 -15.75 1.02 -3.84
C ARG A 17 -15.49 0.09 -2.66
N MET A 18 -14.28 -0.44 -2.54
CA MET A 18 -13.89 -1.31 -1.43
C MET A 18 -14.01 -0.60 -0.08
N ILE A 19 -13.50 0.63 0.02
CA ILE A 19 -13.57 1.43 1.25
C ILE A 19 -15.04 1.77 1.58
N GLU A 20 -15.84 2.19 0.59
CA GLU A 20 -17.26 2.49 0.78
C GLU A 20 -18.03 1.26 1.29
N MET A 21 -17.77 0.08 0.74
CA MET A 21 -18.41 -1.17 1.18
C MET A 21 -17.99 -1.54 2.61
N ALA A 22 -16.72 -1.36 2.96
CA ALA A 22 -16.23 -1.61 4.31
C ALA A 22 -16.87 -0.65 5.33
N VAL A 23 -16.96 0.65 5.02
CA VAL A 23 -17.64 1.63 5.87
C VAL A 23 -19.13 1.29 6.02
N ARG A 24 -19.83 0.91 4.94
CA ARG A 24 -21.24 0.50 5.05
C ARG A 24 -21.46 -0.71 5.95
N ALA A 25 -20.50 -1.63 5.99
CA ALA A 25 -20.60 -2.86 6.78
C ALA A 25 -20.21 -2.68 8.25
N PHE A 26 -19.28 -1.77 8.55
CA PHE A 26 -18.67 -1.64 9.88
C PHE A 26 -18.74 -0.25 10.50
N ASP A 27 -19.32 0.73 9.81
CA ASP A 27 -19.46 2.16 10.17
C ASP A 27 -18.14 2.94 10.26
N ARG A 28 -17.03 2.26 10.62
CA ARG A 28 -15.71 2.85 10.85
C ARG A 28 -14.59 1.95 10.30
N ILE A 29 -13.42 2.55 10.05
CA ILE A 29 -12.19 1.83 9.71
C ILE A 29 -11.05 2.35 10.57
N ASP A 30 -10.73 1.62 11.63
CA ASP A 30 -9.70 2.03 12.61
C ASP A 30 -8.27 1.79 12.15
N ILE A 31 -8.08 0.67 11.44
CA ILE A 31 -6.78 0.18 11.00
C ILE A 31 -6.87 -0.14 9.52
N TRP A 32 -5.98 0.44 8.75
CA TRP A 32 -5.79 0.16 7.34
C TRP A 32 -4.40 -0.43 7.10
N VAL A 33 -4.33 -1.56 6.40
CA VAL A 33 -3.06 -2.22 6.08
C VAL A 33 -2.92 -2.35 4.58
N ASN A 34 -1.96 -1.61 4.00
CA ASN A 34 -1.56 -1.75 2.60
C ASN A 34 -0.63 -2.95 2.46
N ASN A 35 -1.21 -4.14 2.38
CA ASN A 35 -0.49 -5.42 2.25
C ASN A 35 -0.34 -5.91 0.81
N ALA A 36 -1.24 -5.53 -0.10
CA ALA A 36 -1.17 -5.96 -1.48
C ALA A 36 0.17 -5.54 -2.11
N GLY A 37 0.82 -6.47 -2.81
CA GLY A 37 2.08 -6.26 -3.50
C GLY A 37 2.17 -7.18 -4.71
N ALA A 38 2.90 -6.75 -5.74
CA ALA A 38 3.20 -7.58 -6.88
C ALA A 38 4.36 -8.52 -6.53
N ASP A 39 4.07 -9.81 -6.52
CA ASP A 39 5.13 -10.80 -6.47
C ASP A 39 5.80 -10.91 -7.85
N ILE A 40 6.93 -10.22 -8.00
CA ILE A 40 7.78 -10.32 -9.20
C ILE A 40 8.98 -11.27 -9.03
N VAL A 41 9.09 -11.92 -7.87
CA VAL A 41 10.26 -12.73 -7.48
C VAL A 41 9.95 -14.22 -7.51
N SER A 42 8.75 -14.63 -7.07
CA SER A 42 8.33 -16.05 -7.01
C SER A 42 7.22 -16.43 -8.00
N GLU A 43 6.25 -15.57 -8.29
CA GLU A 43 5.05 -15.92 -9.09
C GLU A 43 4.99 -15.32 -10.50
N PHE A 44 5.83 -14.33 -10.81
CA PHE A 44 5.87 -13.73 -12.15
C PHE A 44 6.80 -14.53 -13.07
N PRO A 45 6.45 -14.74 -14.36
CA PRO A 45 7.34 -15.46 -15.26
C PRO A 45 8.72 -14.84 -15.23
N VAL A 46 9.75 -15.65 -14.96
CA VAL A 46 11.16 -15.21 -15.00
C VAL A 46 11.45 -14.55 -16.36
N GLU A 47 10.77 -14.99 -17.42
CA GLU A 47 10.87 -14.49 -18.80
C GLU A 47 10.02 -13.25 -19.12
N ALA A 48 9.20 -12.74 -18.20
CA ALA A 48 8.42 -11.54 -18.49
C ALA A 48 9.35 -10.36 -18.83
N PRO A 49 9.00 -9.53 -19.83
CA PRO A 49 9.80 -8.38 -20.21
C PRO A 49 10.08 -7.47 -19.00
N TRP A 50 11.28 -6.90 -18.97
CA TRP A 50 11.75 -6.04 -17.88
C TRP A 50 10.75 -4.90 -17.59
N GLU A 51 10.19 -4.29 -18.64
CA GLU A 51 9.24 -3.19 -18.56
C GLU A 51 7.92 -3.62 -17.90
N GLN A 52 7.45 -4.84 -18.18
CA GLN A 52 6.20 -5.35 -17.60
C GLN A 52 6.36 -5.61 -16.10
N LYS A 53 7.51 -6.15 -15.68
CA LYS A 53 7.82 -6.35 -14.25
C LYS A 53 7.87 -5.03 -13.50
N LEU A 54 8.55 -4.03 -14.07
CA LEU A 54 8.63 -2.70 -13.49
C LEU A 54 7.24 -2.05 -13.41
N GLN A 55 6.48 -2.07 -14.50
CA GLN A 55 5.15 -1.47 -14.54
C GLN A 55 4.22 -2.10 -13.50
N ARG A 56 4.25 -3.42 -13.34
CA ARG A 56 3.43 -4.12 -12.35
C ARG A 56 3.74 -3.69 -10.92
N LEU A 57 5.02 -3.55 -10.55
CA LEU A 57 5.43 -3.03 -9.24
C LEU A 57 4.98 -1.58 -9.02
N LEU A 58 5.13 -0.74 -10.03
CA LEU A 58 4.71 0.66 -9.94
C LEU A 58 3.18 0.76 -9.78
N ASP A 59 2.41 -0.07 -10.48
CA ASP A 59 0.96 -0.04 -10.43
C ASP A 59 0.38 -0.58 -9.13
N VAL A 60 0.92 -1.69 -8.61
CA VAL A 60 0.38 -2.34 -7.40
C VAL A 60 1.00 -1.75 -6.14
N ASP A 61 2.32 -1.88 -5.97
CA ASP A 61 2.99 -1.55 -4.72
C ASP A 61 3.04 -0.04 -4.49
N VAL A 62 3.38 0.72 -5.53
CA VAL A 62 3.53 2.18 -5.39
C VAL A 62 2.17 2.86 -5.55
N LYS A 63 1.63 2.90 -6.77
CA LYS A 63 0.37 3.60 -7.09
C LYS A 63 -0.78 3.08 -6.23
N GLY A 64 -0.91 1.77 -6.05
CA GLY A 64 -1.96 1.19 -5.21
C GLY A 64 -1.89 1.67 -3.76
N THR A 65 -0.69 1.69 -3.15
CA THR A 65 -0.52 2.23 -1.79
C THR A 65 -0.91 3.72 -1.72
N PHE A 66 -0.51 4.54 -2.71
CA PHE A 66 -0.91 5.94 -2.79
C PHE A 66 -2.44 6.10 -2.87
N LEU A 67 -3.09 5.35 -3.74
CA LEU A 67 -4.54 5.39 -3.93
C LEU A 67 -5.29 5.01 -2.65
N CYS A 68 -4.88 3.93 -2.00
CA CYS A 68 -5.46 3.49 -0.74
C CYS A 68 -5.29 4.52 0.38
N CYS A 69 -4.07 5.03 0.59
CA CYS A 69 -3.81 6.07 1.59
C CYS A 69 -4.64 7.33 1.34
N ARG A 70 -4.70 7.80 0.09
CA ARG A 70 -5.50 8.98 -0.29
C ARG A 70 -6.98 8.77 -0.05
N ALA A 71 -7.50 7.58 -0.34
CA ALA A 71 -8.92 7.28 -0.21
C ALA A 71 -9.36 7.04 1.24
N ILE A 72 -8.51 6.43 2.07
CA ILE A 72 -8.85 6.12 3.47
C ILE A 72 -8.68 7.31 4.42
N ALA A 73 -7.76 8.24 4.12
CA ALA A 73 -7.46 9.36 5.01
C ALA A 73 -8.69 10.24 5.33
N PRO A 74 -9.56 10.64 4.38
CA PRO A 74 -10.77 11.40 4.69
C PRO A 74 -11.76 10.65 5.59
N VAL A 75 -11.88 9.33 5.43
CA VAL A 75 -12.73 8.48 6.28
C VAL A 75 -12.21 8.50 7.71
N MET A 76 -10.91 8.27 7.89
CA MET A 76 -10.26 8.28 9.20
C MET A 76 -10.31 9.68 9.85
N GLN A 77 -10.15 10.76 9.07
CA GLN A 77 -10.29 12.13 9.59
C GLN A 77 -11.72 12.40 10.08
N ALA A 78 -12.73 12.01 9.31
CA ALA A 78 -14.14 12.24 9.66
C ALA A 78 -14.56 11.49 10.94
N GLN A 79 -14.02 10.30 11.19
CA GLN A 79 -14.28 9.52 12.42
C GLN A 79 -13.36 9.91 13.61
N GLY A 80 -12.47 10.90 13.44
CA GLY A 80 -11.60 11.42 14.50
C GLY A 80 -10.22 10.76 14.63
N GLY A 81 -9.87 9.83 13.74
CA GLY A 81 -8.52 9.30 13.62
C GLY A 81 -8.42 7.85 13.14
N GLY A 82 -7.19 7.36 13.04
CA GLY A 82 -6.93 5.98 12.61
C GLY A 82 -5.44 5.61 12.56
N CYS A 83 -5.17 4.42 12.03
CA CYS A 83 -3.82 3.90 11.84
C CYS A 83 -3.67 3.29 10.44
N ILE A 84 -2.67 3.77 9.70
CA ILE A 84 -2.26 3.21 8.40
C ILE A 84 -0.94 2.48 8.58
N ILE A 85 -0.87 1.23 8.09
CA ILE A 85 0.34 0.41 8.06
C ILE A 85 0.65 0.11 6.59
N ASN A 86 1.83 0.52 6.15
CA ASN A 86 2.31 0.27 4.79
C ASN A 86 3.41 -0.78 4.80
N MET A 87 3.28 -1.81 3.96
CA MET A 87 4.26 -2.88 3.88
C MET A 87 5.44 -2.46 3.00
N SER A 88 6.59 -2.24 3.63
CA SER A 88 7.89 -2.04 2.99
C SER A 88 8.72 -3.34 3.10
N TRP A 89 10.03 -3.23 2.88
CA TRP A 89 10.98 -4.33 2.93
C TRP A 89 12.29 -3.87 3.59
N ASP A 90 12.92 -4.71 4.39
CA ASP A 90 14.10 -4.39 5.19
C ASP A 90 15.30 -3.97 4.34
N HIS A 91 15.49 -4.64 3.21
CA HIS A 91 16.56 -4.28 2.29
C HIS A 91 16.24 -3.05 1.43
N ALA A 92 15.00 -2.53 1.44
CA ALA A 92 14.67 -1.34 0.64
C ALA A 92 15.44 -0.09 1.07
N VAL A 93 15.81 0.01 2.36
CA VAL A 93 16.62 1.12 2.88
C VAL A 93 18.13 0.91 2.73
N SER A 94 18.57 -0.32 2.48
CA SER A 94 19.99 -0.67 2.28
C SER A 94 20.38 -0.85 0.80
N GLY A 95 19.49 -0.54 -0.14
CA GLY A 95 19.75 -0.66 -1.59
C GLY A 95 19.39 -2.02 -2.21
N GLY A 96 18.70 -2.89 -1.46
CA GLY A 96 18.25 -4.20 -1.93
C GLY A 96 19.33 -5.29 -1.87
N MET A 97 19.08 -6.37 -2.60
CA MET A 97 20.05 -7.44 -2.90
C MET A 97 20.17 -7.61 -4.42
N ALA A 98 21.20 -8.35 -4.87
CA ALA A 98 21.42 -8.61 -6.29
C ALA A 98 20.15 -9.17 -6.95
N GLY A 99 19.72 -8.56 -8.05
CA GLY A 99 18.50 -8.93 -8.78
C GLY A 99 17.20 -8.28 -8.28
N ALA A 100 17.17 -7.68 -7.10
CA ALA A 100 15.94 -7.11 -6.50
C ALA A 100 15.76 -5.60 -6.72
N HIS A 101 16.50 -4.97 -7.64
CA HIS A 101 16.57 -3.51 -7.80
C HIS A 101 15.20 -2.84 -8.01
N MET A 102 14.31 -3.40 -8.82
CA MET A 102 12.97 -2.84 -9.03
C MET A 102 12.13 -2.91 -7.75
N PHE A 103 12.17 -4.05 -7.05
CA PHE A 103 11.42 -4.25 -5.82
C PHE A 103 11.94 -3.35 -4.70
N ALA A 104 13.27 -3.24 -4.57
CA ALA A 104 13.92 -2.31 -3.65
C ALA A 104 13.49 -0.86 -3.92
N ALA A 105 13.46 -0.43 -5.18
CA ALA A 105 13.01 0.91 -5.55
C ALA A 105 11.52 1.14 -5.20
N ALA A 106 10.64 0.19 -5.52
CA ALA A 106 9.22 0.27 -5.20
C ALA A 106 8.97 0.33 -3.69
N LYS A 107 9.61 -0.54 -2.90
CA LYS A 107 9.50 -0.54 -1.43
C LYS A 107 10.17 0.68 -0.79
N GLY A 108 11.24 1.20 -1.39
CA GLY A 108 11.84 2.48 -1.00
C GLY A 108 10.87 3.65 -1.18
N ALA A 109 10.08 3.66 -2.27
CA ALA A 109 9.02 4.65 -2.46
C ALA A 109 7.92 4.53 -1.39
N VAL A 110 7.48 3.31 -1.06
CA VAL A 110 6.50 3.07 0.02
C VAL A 110 7.04 3.51 1.39
N HIS A 111 8.31 3.27 1.67
CA HIS A 111 8.97 3.73 2.89
C HIS A 111 8.97 5.27 2.99
N SER A 112 9.38 5.96 1.92
CA SER A 112 9.38 7.42 1.85
C SER A 112 7.97 8.01 2.00
N LEU A 113 6.99 7.43 1.29
CA LEU A 113 5.58 7.80 1.40
C LEU A 113 5.08 7.72 2.84
N SER A 114 5.43 6.65 3.56
CA SER A 114 4.99 6.43 4.94
C SER A 114 5.49 7.53 5.88
N MET A 115 6.77 7.92 5.75
CA MET A 115 7.33 9.03 6.52
C MET A 115 6.70 10.38 6.18
N SER A 116 6.34 10.60 4.91
CA SER A 116 5.69 11.84 4.48
C SER A 116 4.27 11.93 5.06
N LEU A 117 3.47 10.88 4.88
CA LEU A 117 2.08 10.85 5.35
C LEU A 117 1.99 10.87 6.88
N ALA A 118 2.95 10.29 7.59
CA ALA A 118 3.01 10.38 9.04
C ALA A 118 3.09 11.83 9.54
N ARG A 119 3.77 12.71 8.80
CA ARG A 119 3.85 14.15 9.10
C ARG A 119 2.58 14.88 8.66
N GLU A 120 2.07 14.53 7.48
CA GLU A 120 0.91 15.19 6.87
C GLU A 120 -0.39 14.94 7.64
N LEU A 121 -0.61 13.73 8.15
CA LEU A 121 -1.86 13.31 8.76
C LEU A 121 -1.86 13.39 10.30
N ALA A 122 -0.74 13.82 10.89
CA ALA A 122 -0.66 14.06 12.33
C ALA A 122 -1.54 15.25 12.76
N PRO A 123 -2.05 15.25 14.01
CA PRO A 123 -1.97 14.18 15.00
C PRO A 123 -3.08 13.11 14.85
N GLY A 124 -4.02 13.30 13.93
CA GLY A 124 -5.25 12.48 13.86
C GLY A 124 -5.03 11.05 13.37
N ILE A 125 -4.11 10.83 12.43
CA ILE A 125 -3.85 9.51 11.85
C ILE A 125 -2.38 9.16 12.03
N ARG A 126 -2.12 7.99 12.60
CA ARG A 126 -0.77 7.42 12.67
C ARG A 126 -0.46 6.67 11.38
N VAL A 127 0.69 6.92 10.77
CA VAL A 127 1.15 6.18 9.60
C VAL A 127 2.50 5.55 9.91
N ASN A 128 2.63 4.24 9.67
CA ASN A 128 3.85 3.48 9.93
C ASN A 128 4.22 2.64 8.71
N GLY A 129 5.51 2.62 8.38
CA GLY A 129 6.06 1.61 7.48
C GLY A 129 6.43 0.36 8.28
N PHE A 130 5.85 -0.79 7.94
CA PHE A 130 6.25 -2.07 8.51
C PHE A 130 7.24 -2.76 7.58
N VAL A 131 8.28 -3.33 8.17
CA VAL A 131 9.48 -3.78 7.49
C VAL A 131 9.80 -5.19 8.01
N PRO A 132 9.20 -6.24 7.43
CA PRO A 132 9.53 -7.62 7.80
C PRO A 132 10.93 -8.00 7.29
N ALA A 133 11.57 -8.91 8.03
CA ALA A 133 12.80 -9.60 7.65
C ALA A 133 12.53 -10.74 6.66
#